data_AF-A0A2J1DRN7-F1
#
_entry.id   AF-A0A2J1DRN7-F1
#
_cell.length_a   1.000
_cell.length_b   1.000
_cell.length_c   1.000
_cell.angle_alpha   90.00
_cell.angle_beta   90.00
_cell.angle_gamma   90.00
#
_symmetry.space_group_name_H-M   'P 1'
#
loop_
_entity.id
_entity.type
_entity.pdbx_description
1 polymer ?
#
loop_
_entity_poly.entity_id
_entity_poly.type
_entity_poly.pdbx_seq_one_letter_code
_entity_poly.pdbx_strand_id
1 'polypeptide(L)'
;MKIPELHNYLAEFLSPAINPLKLEKGANKDYYLWLDWTEAAALYPKLAEDGFGLIGLFGVEGFRGYQGLSLLYIFEKRNYSGTLVIIRRADSPVSSIAAIFPSACYFEREIRDGYGCEFENAFDRRRLFLHETYPANFHPLANSFKNQPLSLPAGVENEALYPFKKISGEGVYEVGVGPVHAGIIEPGHFRFSAIGEPILNLEVRLFYTHRGLEKLAMGKDIDFGLKIAEGISGDESAANTYAYSSAVEHICSSRPPRRAEQLRLILLEMERLYSHLADLSGMLTDVGYPVGAASLSALREELM
;
A
#
# COMPACT_ATOMS: atom_id res chain seq x y z
N MET A 1 28.37 9.74 7.05
CA MET A 1 27.78 11.10 7.10
C MET A 1 26.49 10.99 7.93
N LYS A 2 26.28 11.83 8.96
CA LYS A 2 25.09 11.72 9.82
C LYS A 2 23.90 12.32 9.07
N ILE A 3 22.86 11.51 8.83
CA ILE A 3 21.63 11.97 8.17
C ILE A 3 20.96 13.03 9.08
N PRO A 4 20.67 14.25 8.60
CA PRO A 4 20.02 15.29 9.39
C PRO A 4 18.58 14.92 9.76
N GLU A 5 18.11 15.41 10.91
CA GLU A 5 16.71 15.24 11.31
C GLU A 5 15.80 16.20 10.55
N LEU A 6 14.67 15.68 10.07
CA LEU A 6 13.68 16.44 9.31
C LEU A 6 13.06 17.60 10.14
N HIS A 7 13.03 17.51 11.47
CA HIS A 7 12.43 18.53 12.34
C HIS A 7 12.93 19.95 12.08
N ASN A 8 14.26 20.13 12.13
CA ASN A 8 14.87 21.46 12.04
C ASN A 8 14.61 22.07 10.67
N TYR A 9 14.63 21.23 9.64
CA TYR A 9 14.32 21.63 8.29
C TYR A 9 12.86 22.07 8.13
N LEU A 10 11.92 21.29 8.68
CA LEU A 10 10.49 21.61 8.62
C LEU A 10 10.15 22.93 9.32
N ALA A 11 10.77 23.22 10.47
CA ALA A 11 10.52 24.47 11.19
C ALA A 11 10.81 25.71 10.33
N GLU A 12 11.93 25.69 9.58
CA GLU A 12 12.31 26.76 8.67
C GLU A 12 11.47 26.74 7.39
N PHE A 13 11.31 25.57 6.77
CA PHE A 13 10.56 25.39 5.52
C PHE A 13 9.08 25.79 5.65
N LEU A 14 8.45 25.49 6.79
CA LEU A 14 7.04 25.79 7.02
C LEU A 14 6.81 27.24 7.40
N SER A 15 7.77 27.93 8.04
CA SER A 15 7.61 29.31 8.53
C SER A 15 7.03 30.33 7.52
N PRO A 16 7.26 30.23 6.20
CA PRO A 16 6.65 31.11 5.20
C PRO A 16 5.24 30.68 4.75
N ALA A 17 4.82 29.44 5.00
CA ALA A 17 3.61 28.84 4.45
C ALA A 17 2.56 28.51 5.52
N ILE A 18 2.98 27.99 6.67
CA ILE A 18 2.13 27.51 7.77
C ILE A 18 2.83 27.87 9.08
N ASN A 19 2.06 28.29 10.08
CA ASN A 19 2.60 28.55 11.41
C ASN A 19 3.32 27.28 11.96
N PRO A 20 4.66 27.32 12.18
CA PRO A 20 5.41 26.16 12.67
C PRO A 20 4.93 25.64 14.04
N LEU A 21 4.20 26.46 14.81
CA LEU A 21 3.57 26.03 16.06
C LEU A 21 2.49 24.96 15.88
N LYS A 22 2.00 24.72 14.66
CA LYS A 22 1.09 23.61 14.34
C LYS A 22 1.82 22.27 14.22
N LEU A 23 3.16 22.26 14.19
CA LEU A 23 3.97 21.05 14.04
C LEU A 23 4.08 20.31 15.38
N GLU A 24 3.39 19.19 15.49
CA GLU A 24 3.47 18.28 16.64
C GLU A 24 4.56 17.22 16.37
N LYS A 25 5.50 17.04 17.31
CA LYS A 25 6.53 16.01 17.21
C LYS A 25 6.04 14.71 17.86
N GLY A 26 6.01 13.64 17.08
CA GLY A 26 5.71 12.29 17.55
C GLY A 26 6.92 11.60 18.18
N ALA A 27 6.70 10.36 18.61
CA ALA A 27 7.69 9.56 19.35
C ALA A 27 8.77 8.94 18.44
N ASN A 28 8.51 8.82 17.14
CA ASN A 28 9.29 8.04 16.18
C ASN A 28 9.88 8.90 15.05
N LYS A 29 10.21 10.17 15.34
CA LYS A 29 10.69 11.16 14.36
C LYS A 29 9.69 11.44 13.23
N ASP A 30 8.43 11.25 13.56
CA ASP A 30 7.23 11.64 12.85
C ASP A 30 6.83 13.06 13.27
N TYR A 31 6.41 13.88 12.31
CA TYR A 31 6.00 15.26 12.54
C TYR A 31 4.61 15.49 11.97
N TYR A 32 3.66 15.87 12.80
CA TYR A 32 2.26 15.96 12.44
C TYR A 32 1.83 17.41 12.21
N LEU A 33 1.09 17.64 11.12
CA LEU A 33 0.44 18.91 10.80
C LEU A 33 -1.06 18.70 10.61
N TRP A 34 -1.85 19.47 11.35
CA TRP A 34 -3.31 19.49 11.21
C TRP A 34 -3.72 20.67 10.34
N LEU A 35 -4.14 20.38 9.12
CA LEU A 35 -4.42 21.39 8.10
C LEU A 35 -5.84 21.24 7.56
N ASP A 36 -6.45 22.37 7.22
CA ASP A 36 -7.62 22.37 6.33
C ASP A 36 -7.18 22.21 4.86
N TRP A 37 -8.15 22.15 3.94
CA TRP A 37 -7.83 22.02 2.52
C TRP A 37 -7.06 23.22 1.97
N THR A 38 -7.41 24.44 2.37
CA THR A 38 -6.80 25.67 1.84
C THR A 38 -5.31 25.70 2.17
N GLU A 39 -4.96 25.40 3.43
CA GLU A 39 -3.57 25.33 3.89
C GLU A 39 -2.82 24.18 3.21
N ALA A 40 -3.43 22.99 3.13
CA ALA A 40 -2.80 21.81 2.54
C ALA A 40 -2.58 21.97 1.02
N ALA A 41 -3.57 22.50 0.29
CA ALA A 41 -3.48 22.75 -1.15
C ALA A 41 -2.37 23.74 -1.50
N ALA A 42 -2.11 24.73 -0.65
CA ALA A 42 -0.99 25.66 -0.81
C ALA A 42 0.37 25.03 -0.48
N LEU A 43 0.40 23.98 0.35
CA LEU A 43 1.61 23.30 0.79
C LEU A 43 2.04 22.18 -0.17
N TYR A 44 1.11 21.39 -0.72
CA TYR A 44 1.45 20.22 -1.54
C TYR A 44 2.38 20.53 -2.73
N PRO A 45 2.17 21.59 -3.54
CA PRO A 45 3.10 21.92 -4.62
C PRO A 45 4.50 22.24 -4.11
N LYS A 46 4.60 22.98 -2.99
CA LYS A 46 5.89 23.34 -2.38
C LYS A 46 6.64 22.11 -1.88
N LEU A 47 5.93 21.13 -1.32
CA LEU A 47 6.53 19.85 -0.91
C LEU A 47 7.11 19.11 -2.12
N ALA A 48 6.37 19.04 -3.22
CA ALA A 48 6.84 18.38 -4.44
C ALA A 48 8.05 19.09 -5.06
N GLU A 49 8.01 20.41 -5.17
CA GLU A 49 9.14 21.25 -5.64
C GLU A 49 10.39 21.06 -4.78
N ASP A 50 10.20 20.89 -3.48
CA ASP A 50 11.27 20.66 -2.52
C ASP A 50 11.72 19.18 -2.43
N GLY A 51 11.18 18.31 -3.30
CA GLY A 51 11.63 16.92 -3.40
C GLY A 51 11.15 16.01 -2.26
N PHE A 52 10.04 16.35 -1.61
CA PHE A 52 9.32 15.36 -0.80
C PHE A 52 8.63 14.34 -1.70
N GLY A 53 8.64 13.08 -1.28
CA GLY A 53 7.85 12.00 -1.88
C GLY A 53 6.67 11.63 -0.98
N LEU A 54 5.48 11.46 -1.54
CA LEU A 54 4.36 10.84 -0.84
C LEU A 54 4.59 9.32 -0.79
N ILE A 55 4.82 8.80 0.41
CA ILE A 55 5.14 7.38 0.67
C ILE A 55 3.95 6.59 1.24
N GLY A 56 2.90 7.27 1.68
CA GLY A 56 1.68 6.63 2.19
C GLY A 56 0.52 7.61 2.29
N LEU A 57 -0.69 7.11 2.11
CA LEU A 57 -1.92 7.86 2.39
C LEU A 57 -2.97 6.88 2.94
N PHE A 58 -3.47 7.17 4.14
CA PHE A 58 -4.41 6.30 4.85
C PHE A 58 -5.69 7.05 5.20
N GLY A 59 -6.82 6.34 5.13
CA GLY A 59 -8.10 6.78 5.69
C GLY A 59 -8.30 6.17 7.07
N VAL A 60 -8.72 6.97 8.06
CA VAL A 60 -9.03 6.48 9.41
C VAL A 60 -10.27 7.18 9.95
N GLU A 61 -11.32 6.41 10.24
CA GLU A 61 -12.52 6.93 10.92
C GLU A 61 -12.33 6.95 12.44
N GLY A 62 -12.90 7.94 13.13
CA GLY A 62 -12.81 8.03 14.59
C GLY A 62 -11.47 8.57 15.11
N PHE A 63 -10.58 9.01 14.22
CA PHE A 63 -9.22 9.40 14.59
C PHE A 63 -9.21 10.58 15.58
N ARG A 64 -8.58 10.38 16.75
CA ARG A 64 -8.55 11.33 17.88
C ARG A 64 -9.92 11.93 18.23
N GLY A 65 -10.99 11.12 18.14
CA GLY A 65 -12.36 11.51 18.53
C GLY A 65 -13.16 12.28 17.47
N TYR A 66 -12.61 12.52 16.29
CA TYR A 66 -13.38 13.04 15.16
C TYR A 66 -14.31 11.96 14.60
N GLN A 67 -15.61 12.26 14.49
CA GLN A 67 -16.67 11.31 14.10
C GLN A 67 -16.67 10.95 12.60
N GLY A 68 -15.84 11.60 11.78
CA GLY A 68 -15.73 11.33 10.33
C GLY A 68 -14.42 10.68 9.93
N LEU A 69 -14.17 10.63 8.62
CA LEU A 69 -12.95 10.12 8.03
C LEU A 69 -11.82 11.15 8.13
N SER A 70 -10.66 10.73 8.63
CA SER A 70 -9.41 11.51 8.57
C SER A 70 -8.48 10.91 7.53
N LEU A 71 -7.87 11.78 6.72
CA LEU A 71 -6.85 11.41 5.74
C LEU A 71 -5.47 11.75 6.30
N LEU A 72 -4.57 10.77 6.35
CA LEU A 72 -3.20 10.92 6.83
C LEU A 72 -2.26 10.77 5.63
N TYR A 73 -1.67 11.88 5.19
CA TYR A 73 -0.70 11.93 4.10
C TYR A 73 0.71 11.87 4.66
N ILE A 74 1.49 10.85 4.29
CA ILE A 74 2.84 10.62 4.81
C ILE A 74 3.87 10.95 3.74
N PHE A 75 4.74 11.89 4.06
CA PHE A 75 5.81 12.36 3.19
C PHE A 75 7.17 12.04 3.78
N GLU A 76 8.10 11.65 2.92
CA GLU A 76 9.54 11.60 3.23
C GLU A 76 10.29 12.64 2.40
N LYS A 77 11.44 13.09 2.91
CA LYS A 77 12.41 13.85 2.15
C LYS A 77 13.71 13.08 2.07
N ARG A 78 14.21 12.87 0.85
CA ARG A 78 15.47 12.15 0.62
C ARG A 78 16.61 12.78 1.42
N ASN A 79 17.45 11.95 2.01
CA ASN A 79 18.59 12.34 2.86
C ASN A 79 18.23 13.03 4.18
N TYR A 80 16.97 12.94 4.64
CA TYR A 80 16.57 13.33 5.99
C TYR A 80 16.00 12.14 6.74
N SER A 81 16.17 12.12 8.06
CA SER A 81 15.54 11.11 8.91
C SER A 81 14.24 11.64 9.50
N GLY A 82 13.17 10.87 9.37
CA GLY A 82 11.84 11.18 9.86
C GLY A 82 10.83 11.40 8.74
N THR A 83 9.56 11.51 9.11
CA THR A 83 8.43 11.66 8.16
C THR A 83 7.57 12.86 8.54
N LEU A 84 7.03 13.54 7.53
CA LEU A 84 6.01 14.55 7.71
C LEU A 84 4.63 13.90 7.48
N VAL A 85 3.73 14.05 8.44
CA VAL A 85 2.36 13.53 8.36
C VAL A 85 1.39 14.70 8.36
N ILE A 86 0.71 14.92 7.24
CA ILE A 86 -0.37 15.90 7.14
C ILE A 86 -1.68 15.19 7.43
N ILE A 87 -2.42 15.66 8.43
CA ILE A 87 -3.71 15.12 8.83
C ILE A 87 -4.80 16.09 8.42
N ARG A 88 -5.78 15.58 7.67
CA ARG A 88 -6.93 16.34 7.18
C ARG A 88 -8.23 15.64 7.54
N ARG A 89 -9.27 16.42 7.82
CA ARG A 89 -10.64 15.90 7.85
C ARG A 89 -11.14 15.74 6.42
N ALA A 90 -11.78 14.62 6.13
CA ALA A 90 -12.32 14.31 4.81
C ALA A 90 -13.81 14.66 4.77
N ASP A 91 -14.13 15.79 4.15
CA ASP A 91 -15.51 16.14 3.79
C ASP A 91 -15.72 15.72 2.33
N SER A 92 -16.11 14.47 2.09
CA SER A 92 -16.23 13.90 0.74
C SER A 92 -17.25 14.67 -0.11
N PRO A 93 -16.94 15.00 -1.39
CA PRO A 93 -15.72 14.64 -2.10
C PRO A 93 -14.50 15.48 -1.70
N VAL A 94 -13.33 14.85 -1.67
CA VAL A 94 -12.05 15.51 -1.39
C VAL A 94 -11.28 15.73 -2.69
N SER A 95 -10.53 16.82 -2.82
CA SER A 95 -9.67 17.00 -3.98
C SER A 95 -8.48 16.03 -3.96
N SER A 96 -8.29 15.31 -5.06
CA SER A 96 -7.12 14.47 -5.34
C SER A 96 -5.84 15.30 -5.37
N ILE A 97 -4.76 14.70 -4.88
CA ILE A 97 -3.41 15.25 -5.03
C ILE A 97 -2.58 14.47 -6.06
N ALA A 98 -3.17 13.51 -6.78
CA ALA A 98 -2.48 12.66 -7.74
C ALA A 98 -1.77 13.45 -8.85
N ALA A 99 -2.27 14.65 -9.18
CA ALA A 99 -1.61 15.53 -10.15
C ALA A 99 -0.29 16.13 -9.68
N ILE A 100 -0.10 16.22 -8.37
CA ILE A 100 1.15 16.66 -7.76
C ILE A 100 2.01 15.44 -7.40
N PHE A 101 1.39 14.42 -6.82
CA PHE A 101 2.04 13.17 -6.39
C PHE A 101 1.34 11.97 -7.04
N PRO A 102 1.81 11.48 -8.21
CA PRO A 102 1.16 10.37 -8.91
C PRO A 102 0.95 9.10 -8.07
N SER A 103 1.80 8.86 -7.08
CA SER A 103 1.64 7.75 -6.12
C SER A 103 0.32 7.81 -5.33
N ALA A 104 -0.26 8.99 -5.15
CA ALA A 104 -1.53 9.17 -4.46
C ALA A 104 -2.69 8.41 -5.14
N CYS A 105 -2.63 8.21 -6.46
CA CYS A 105 -3.72 7.56 -7.21
C CYS A 105 -4.07 6.18 -6.64
N TYR A 106 -3.06 5.40 -6.22
CA TYR A 106 -3.29 4.06 -5.68
C TYR A 106 -3.99 4.13 -4.31
N PHE A 107 -3.47 4.95 -3.41
CA PHE A 107 -4.03 5.15 -2.07
C PHE A 107 -5.43 5.78 -2.10
N GLU A 108 -5.67 6.75 -2.98
CA GLU A 108 -6.98 7.39 -3.15
C GLU A 108 -8.03 6.39 -3.63
N ARG A 109 -7.66 5.49 -4.57
CA ARG A 109 -8.55 4.41 -5.01
C ARG A 109 -8.80 3.36 -3.93
N GLU A 110 -7.81 3.06 -3.11
CA GLU A 110 -7.95 2.19 -1.94
C GLU A 110 -8.93 2.79 -0.91
N ILE A 111 -8.76 4.07 -0.56
CA ILE A 111 -9.63 4.78 0.38
C ILE A 111 -11.06 4.89 -0.18
N ARG A 112 -11.19 5.12 -1.50
CA ARG A 112 -12.48 5.13 -2.17
C ARG A 112 -13.18 3.77 -2.08
N ASP A 113 -12.48 2.69 -2.37
CA ASP A 113 -13.02 1.34 -2.25
C ASP A 113 -13.38 1.02 -0.79
N GLY A 114 -12.47 1.29 0.15
CA GLY A 114 -12.60 0.92 1.56
C GLY A 114 -13.64 1.72 2.35
N TYR A 115 -13.69 3.03 2.13
CA TYR A 115 -14.50 3.98 2.92
C TYR A 115 -15.59 4.69 2.12
N GLY A 116 -15.57 4.62 0.79
CA GLY A 116 -16.52 5.35 -0.06
C GLY A 116 -16.23 6.84 -0.19
N CYS A 117 -15.03 7.29 0.18
CA CYS A 117 -14.60 8.68 -0.01
C CYS A 117 -14.28 8.94 -1.49
N GLU A 118 -14.95 9.90 -2.10
CA GLU A 118 -14.72 10.25 -3.50
C GLU A 118 -13.62 11.30 -3.63
N PHE A 119 -12.82 11.18 -4.70
CA PHE A 119 -11.72 12.10 -5.00
C PHE A 119 -11.98 12.89 -6.29
N GLU A 120 -12.22 14.19 -6.15
CA GLU A 120 -12.34 15.12 -7.27
C GLU A 120 -10.98 15.29 -7.99
N ASN A 121 -11.02 15.48 -9.30
CA ASN A 121 -9.82 15.63 -10.15
C ASN A 121 -8.85 14.43 -10.16
N ALA A 122 -9.21 13.29 -9.55
CA ALA A 122 -8.43 12.06 -9.65
C ALA A 122 -8.33 11.55 -11.10
N PHE A 123 -7.13 11.11 -11.49
CA PHE A 123 -6.83 10.58 -12.83
C PHE A 123 -7.49 9.24 -13.14
N ASP A 124 -7.62 8.39 -12.13
CA ASP A 124 -8.22 7.07 -12.24
C ASP A 124 -9.12 6.85 -11.01
N ARG A 125 -10.41 6.64 -11.27
CA ARG A 125 -11.44 6.37 -10.24
C ARG A 125 -11.96 4.95 -10.31
N ARG A 126 -11.33 4.08 -11.12
CA ARG A 126 -11.72 2.67 -11.20
C ARG A 126 -11.45 2.00 -9.85
N ARG A 127 -12.23 0.99 -9.53
CA ARG A 127 -12.03 0.22 -8.29
C ARG A 127 -10.63 -0.39 -8.24
N LEU A 128 -10.10 -0.54 -7.04
CA LEU A 128 -8.77 -1.06 -6.78
C LEU A 128 -8.82 -2.51 -6.30
N PHE A 129 -9.32 -2.77 -5.10
CA PHE A 129 -9.39 -4.12 -4.53
C PHE A 129 -10.81 -4.69 -4.51
N LEU A 130 -11.84 -3.84 -4.70
CA LEU A 130 -13.20 -4.29 -4.91
C LEU A 130 -13.40 -4.61 -6.38
N HIS A 131 -13.34 -5.89 -6.73
CA HIS A 131 -13.61 -6.34 -8.09
C HIS A 131 -15.12 -6.21 -8.42
N GLU A 132 -15.47 -6.47 -9.66
CA GLU A 132 -16.75 -6.09 -10.27
C GLU A 132 -17.94 -6.87 -9.66
N THR A 133 -17.66 -7.98 -8.99
CA THR A 133 -18.66 -8.78 -8.25
C THR A 133 -19.15 -8.09 -6.98
N TYR A 134 -18.38 -7.15 -6.40
CA TYR A 134 -18.77 -6.47 -5.18
C TYR A 134 -19.87 -5.41 -5.44
N PRO A 135 -20.88 -5.27 -4.57
CA PRO A 135 -21.92 -4.25 -4.72
C PRO A 135 -21.37 -2.82 -4.81
N ALA A 136 -22.08 -1.90 -5.49
CA ALA A 136 -21.67 -0.49 -5.65
C ALA A 136 -21.31 0.19 -4.32
N ASN A 137 -22.19 0.05 -3.32
CA ASN A 137 -22.10 0.68 -1.99
C ASN A 137 -21.39 -0.19 -0.94
N PHE A 138 -20.49 -1.07 -1.39
CA PHE A 138 -19.75 -1.95 -0.49
C PHE A 138 -18.43 -1.28 -0.08
N HIS A 139 -18.35 -0.86 1.20
CA HIS A 139 -17.19 -0.16 1.76
C HIS A 139 -16.75 -0.86 3.06
N PRO A 140 -15.90 -1.90 2.96
CA PRO A 140 -15.67 -2.81 4.08
C PRO A 140 -14.89 -2.18 5.24
N LEU A 141 -14.10 -1.13 4.98
CA LEU A 141 -13.27 -0.48 6.00
C LEU A 141 -14.03 0.55 6.83
N ALA A 142 -15.22 0.99 6.39
CA ALA A 142 -16.08 1.87 7.18
C ALA A 142 -16.47 1.23 8.52
N ASN A 143 -16.45 1.98 9.61
CA ASN A 143 -16.81 1.51 10.96
C ASN A 143 -18.27 1.05 11.03
N SER A 144 -19.15 1.66 10.22
CA SER A 144 -20.55 1.28 10.09
C SER A 144 -20.75 -0.12 9.49
N PHE A 145 -19.77 -0.62 8.72
CA PHE A 145 -19.83 -1.93 8.10
C PHE A 145 -19.59 -3.04 9.13
N LYS A 146 -20.52 -3.99 9.18
CA LYS A 146 -20.42 -5.21 10.01
C LYS A 146 -19.98 -6.37 9.13
N ASN A 147 -18.92 -7.06 9.53
CA ASN A 147 -18.41 -8.21 8.80
C ASN A 147 -19.44 -9.35 8.80
N GLN A 148 -19.90 -9.76 7.63
CA GLN A 148 -20.94 -10.76 7.43
C GLN A 148 -20.78 -11.43 6.06
N PRO A 149 -21.30 -12.65 5.86
CA PRO A 149 -21.31 -13.30 4.56
C PRO A 149 -21.96 -12.41 3.49
N LEU A 150 -21.34 -12.34 2.32
CA LEU A 150 -21.85 -11.59 1.18
C LEU A 150 -22.62 -12.52 0.24
N SER A 151 -23.80 -12.09 -0.18
CA SER A 151 -24.50 -12.68 -1.32
C SER A 151 -24.06 -11.94 -2.58
N LEU A 152 -23.11 -12.51 -3.31
CA LEU A 152 -22.65 -11.95 -4.57
C LEU A 152 -23.57 -12.40 -5.72
N PRO A 153 -23.77 -11.56 -6.75
CA PRO A 153 -24.50 -11.97 -7.94
C PRO A 153 -23.79 -13.15 -8.64
N ALA A 154 -24.56 -14.00 -9.31
CA ALA A 154 -24.05 -15.19 -10.01
C ALA A 154 -23.12 -14.87 -11.20
N GLY A 155 -23.10 -13.61 -11.65
CA GLY A 155 -22.25 -13.12 -12.71
C GLY A 155 -22.23 -11.59 -12.74
N VAL A 156 -21.34 -11.04 -13.56
CA VAL A 156 -21.20 -9.60 -13.79
C VAL A 156 -21.57 -9.33 -15.25
N GLU A 157 -22.38 -8.32 -15.50
CA GLU A 157 -22.69 -7.87 -16.87
C GLU A 157 -21.41 -7.39 -17.58
N ASN A 158 -21.31 -7.55 -18.91
CA ASN A 158 -20.09 -7.22 -19.64
C ASN A 158 -19.69 -5.74 -19.48
N GLU A 159 -20.67 -4.85 -19.39
CA GLU A 159 -20.52 -3.41 -19.21
C GLU A 159 -19.96 -3.05 -17.82
N ALA A 160 -20.11 -3.95 -16.85
CA ALA A 160 -19.58 -3.79 -15.51
C ALA A 160 -18.17 -4.37 -15.35
N LEU A 161 -17.62 -5.03 -16.37
CA LEU A 161 -16.24 -5.56 -16.36
C LEU A 161 -15.20 -4.44 -16.30
N TYR A 162 -14.01 -4.78 -15.78
CA TYR A 162 -12.88 -3.86 -15.71
C TYR A 162 -12.57 -3.26 -17.08
N PRO A 163 -12.64 -1.93 -17.25
CA PRO A 163 -12.44 -1.29 -18.54
C PRO A 163 -10.94 -1.14 -18.81
N PHE A 164 -10.33 -2.20 -19.36
CA PHE A 164 -8.96 -2.15 -19.84
C PHE A 164 -8.79 -1.11 -20.95
N LYS A 165 -7.66 -0.42 -20.95
CA LYS A 165 -7.28 0.54 -21.96
C LYS A 165 -7.13 -0.15 -23.32
N LYS A 166 -7.96 0.26 -24.27
CA LYS A 166 -7.90 -0.23 -25.66
C LYS A 166 -6.87 0.59 -26.45
N ILE A 167 -5.97 -0.11 -27.12
CA ILE A 167 -5.02 0.47 -28.08
C ILE A 167 -5.46 0.06 -29.48
N SER A 168 -5.60 1.02 -30.39
CA SER A 168 -6.00 0.79 -31.79
C SER A 168 -4.90 1.19 -32.76
N GLY A 169 -4.86 0.52 -33.91
CA GLY A 169 -3.87 0.72 -34.96
C GLY A 169 -3.76 -0.52 -35.85
N GLU A 170 -3.23 -0.36 -37.05
CA GLU A 170 -2.96 -1.49 -37.94
C GLU A 170 -1.93 -2.42 -37.29
N GLY A 171 -2.23 -3.72 -37.23
CA GLY A 171 -1.34 -4.73 -36.63
C GLY A 171 -1.30 -4.76 -35.10
N VAL A 172 -2.07 -3.91 -34.40
CA VAL A 172 -2.21 -3.97 -32.93
C VAL A 172 -3.09 -5.14 -32.55
N TYR A 173 -2.61 -5.97 -31.61
CA TYR A 173 -3.39 -7.05 -31.02
C TYR A 173 -3.21 -7.10 -29.50
N GLU A 174 -4.15 -7.75 -28.81
CA GLU A 174 -4.13 -7.90 -27.36
C GLU A 174 -3.75 -9.32 -26.95
N VAL A 175 -2.95 -9.43 -25.89
CA VAL A 175 -2.65 -10.70 -25.22
C VAL A 175 -3.01 -10.56 -23.75
N GLY A 176 -3.86 -11.47 -23.24
CA GLY A 176 -4.21 -11.54 -21.83
C GLY A 176 -3.45 -12.66 -21.13
N VAL A 177 -2.90 -12.37 -19.95
CA VAL A 177 -2.32 -13.38 -19.05
C VAL A 177 -3.00 -13.28 -17.70
N GLY A 178 -3.45 -14.41 -17.15
CA GLY A 178 -4.21 -14.46 -15.90
C GLY A 178 -5.70 -14.11 -16.05
N PRO A 179 -6.45 -13.96 -14.94
CA PRO A 179 -5.98 -14.07 -13.55
C PRO A 179 -5.67 -15.51 -13.11
N VAL A 180 -6.11 -16.50 -13.90
CA VAL A 180 -5.71 -17.90 -13.74
C VAL A 180 -4.57 -18.18 -14.72
N HIS A 181 -3.42 -18.59 -14.20
CA HIS A 181 -2.25 -18.93 -14.98
C HIS A 181 -1.75 -20.34 -14.60
N ALA A 182 -0.97 -20.96 -15.49
CA ALA A 182 -0.49 -22.33 -15.30
C ALA A 182 0.65 -22.44 -14.26
N GLY A 183 1.38 -21.34 -14.03
CA GLY A 183 2.43 -21.26 -13.00
C GLY A 183 1.89 -21.00 -11.59
N ILE A 184 2.73 -21.29 -10.59
CA ILE A 184 2.46 -20.95 -9.18
C ILE A 184 2.96 -19.53 -8.94
N ILE A 185 2.11 -18.55 -9.24
CA ILE A 185 2.38 -17.12 -9.02
C ILE A 185 1.15 -16.46 -8.40
N GLU A 186 1.34 -15.30 -7.77
CA GLU A 186 0.22 -14.53 -7.23
C GLU A 186 -0.74 -14.11 -8.36
N PRO A 187 -2.06 -14.22 -8.17
CA PRO A 187 -3.02 -13.95 -9.24
C PRO A 187 -3.06 -12.47 -9.62
N GLY A 188 -2.84 -12.21 -10.91
CA GLY A 188 -2.97 -10.91 -11.54
C GLY A 188 -3.42 -11.08 -12.99
N HIS A 189 -4.17 -10.12 -13.50
CA HIS A 189 -4.57 -10.08 -14.91
C HIS A 189 -3.78 -8.99 -15.63
N PHE A 190 -2.91 -9.43 -16.53
CA PHE A 190 -2.02 -8.60 -17.32
C PHE A 190 -2.57 -8.50 -18.73
N ARG A 191 -2.85 -7.26 -19.18
CA ARG A 191 -3.36 -6.97 -20.52
C ARG A 191 -2.27 -6.27 -21.31
N PHE A 192 -1.69 -7.00 -22.26
CA PHE A 192 -0.71 -6.50 -23.20
C PHE A 192 -1.40 -6.02 -24.47
N SER A 193 -1.00 -4.86 -24.98
CA SER A 193 -1.25 -4.44 -26.36
C SER A 193 0.07 -4.40 -27.10
N ALA A 194 0.19 -5.14 -28.20
CA ALA A 194 1.45 -5.34 -28.92
C ALA A 194 1.30 -5.16 -30.44
N ILE A 195 2.41 -4.87 -31.11
CA ILE A 195 2.55 -4.96 -32.58
C ILE A 195 3.77 -5.83 -32.86
N GLY A 196 3.58 -7.01 -33.46
CA GLY A 196 4.66 -8.00 -33.53
C GLY A 196 5.15 -8.36 -32.13
N GLU A 197 6.42 -8.09 -31.81
CA GLU A 197 7.02 -8.34 -30.49
C GLU A 197 6.97 -7.13 -29.52
N PRO A 198 7.12 -5.86 -29.96
CA PRO A 198 7.01 -4.71 -29.07
C PRO A 198 5.69 -4.59 -28.31
N ILE A 199 5.80 -4.47 -26.99
CA ILE A 199 4.68 -4.13 -26.09
C ILE A 199 4.49 -2.61 -26.11
N LEU A 200 3.32 -2.16 -26.58
CA LEU A 200 2.92 -0.75 -26.59
C LEU A 200 2.30 -0.30 -25.26
N ASN A 201 1.58 -1.22 -24.60
CA ASN A 201 0.91 -0.96 -23.34
C ASN A 201 0.84 -2.26 -22.53
N LEU A 202 1.15 -2.17 -21.24
CA LEU A 202 0.84 -3.19 -20.25
C LEU A 202 -0.05 -2.56 -19.20
N GLU A 203 -1.26 -3.07 -19.07
CA GLU A 203 -2.13 -2.74 -17.95
C GLU A 203 -2.27 -3.95 -17.02
N VAL A 204 -2.04 -3.74 -15.72
CA VAL A 204 -2.05 -4.78 -14.70
C VAL A 204 -3.23 -4.58 -13.76
N ARG A 205 -4.06 -5.62 -13.64
CA ARG A 205 -5.15 -5.70 -12.68
C ARG A 205 -4.79 -6.69 -11.58
N LEU A 206 -4.61 -6.19 -10.35
CA LEU A 206 -4.23 -6.96 -9.16
C LEU A 206 -5.42 -7.17 -8.20
N PHE A 207 -5.14 -7.58 -6.96
CA PHE A 207 -6.07 -7.74 -5.83
C PHE A 207 -7.05 -8.90 -5.92
N TYR A 208 -6.76 -9.90 -6.76
CA TYR A 208 -7.53 -11.15 -6.78
C TYR A 208 -7.39 -11.94 -5.45
N THR A 209 -6.39 -11.63 -4.62
CA THR A 209 -6.14 -12.21 -3.28
C THR A 209 -6.69 -11.35 -2.13
N HIS A 210 -7.53 -10.33 -2.39
CA HIS A 210 -8.06 -9.50 -1.30
C HIS A 210 -8.91 -10.33 -0.32
N ARG A 211 -8.42 -10.47 0.91
CA ARG A 211 -9.02 -11.29 1.99
C ARG A 211 -9.71 -10.49 3.10
N GLY A 212 -9.75 -9.16 3.01
CA GLY A 212 -10.35 -8.30 4.04
C GLY A 212 -9.63 -8.35 5.39
N LEU A 213 -8.31 -8.57 5.41
CA LEU A 213 -7.52 -8.80 6.62
C LEU A 213 -7.58 -7.63 7.60
N GLU A 214 -7.53 -6.39 7.12
CA GLU A 214 -7.63 -5.19 7.95
C GLU A 214 -8.96 -5.15 8.72
N LYS A 215 -10.07 -5.33 7.99
CA LYS A 215 -11.40 -5.37 8.63
C LYS A 215 -11.54 -6.54 9.60
N LEU A 216 -10.90 -7.67 9.30
CA LEU A 216 -10.87 -8.83 10.18
C LEU A 216 -10.08 -8.55 11.49
N ALA A 217 -9.01 -7.76 11.42
CA ALA A 217 -8.18 -7.38 12.55
C ALA A 217 -8.82 -6.31 13.45
N MET A 218 -9.73 -5.49 12.93
CA MET A 218 -10.39 -4.43 13.70
C MET A 218 -11.13 -4.97 14.92
N GLY A 219 -10.87 -4.36 16.08
CA GLY A 219 -11.50 -4.72 17.36
C GLY A 219 -11.03 -6.05 17.95
N LYS A 220 -10.01 -6.67 17.38
CA LYS A 220 -9.38 -7.88 17.90
C LYS A 220 -8.25 -7.53 18.86
N ASP A 221 -7.88 -8.51 19.69
CA ASP A 221 -6.71 -8.38 20.55
C ASP A 221 -5.40 -8.50 19.75
N ILE A 222 -4.29 -8.19 20.42
CA ILE A 222 -2.95 -8.20 19.84
C ILE A 222 -2.57 -9.59 19.35
N ASP A 223 -2.92 -10.64 20.09
CA ASP A 223 -2.56 -12.02 19.76
C ASP A 223 -3.27 -12.51 18.50
N PHE A 224 -4.53 -12.12 18.29
CA PHE A 224 -5.26 -12.40 17.07
C PHE A 224 -4.73 -11.60 15.89
N GLY A 225 -4.38 -10.33 16.09
CA GLY A 225 -3.73 -9.51 15.07
C GLY A 225 -2.38 -10.08 14.62
N LEU A 226 -1.59 -10.65 15.55
CA LEU A 226 -0.33 -11.32 15.24
C LEU A 226 -0.55 -12.53 14.33
N LYS A 227 -1.58 -13.36 14.59
CA LYS A 227 -1.93 -14.50 13.73
C LYS A 227 -2.36 -14.07 12.34
N ILE A 228 -3.05 -12.93 12.22
CA ILE A 228 -3.36 -12.35 10.91
C ILE A 228 -2.07 -11.94 10.20
N ALA A 229 -1.18 -11.23 10.90
CA ALA A 229 0.08 -10.75 10.34
C ALA A 229 0.94 -11.89 9.80
N GLU A 230 1.05 -12.99 10.55
CA GLU A 230 1.78 -14.21 10.12
C GLU A 230 1.25 -14.81 8.82
N GLY A 231 -0.07 -14.71 8.57
CA GLY A 231 -0.74 -15.24 7.39
C GLY A 231 -0.94 -14.25 6.24
N ILE A 232 -0.32 -13.07 6.28
CA ILE A 232 -0.40 -12.07 5.20
C ILE A 232 0.26 -12.63 3.93
N SER A 233 1.47 -13.16 4.03
CA SER A 233 2.18 -13.81 2.92
C SER A 233 2.73 -15.16 3.38
N GLY A 234 2.76 -16.15 2.48
CA GLY A 234 3.14 -17.53 2.82
C GLY A 234 4.64 -17.74 2.97
N ASP A 235 5.43 -16.83 2.40
CA ASP A 235 6.89 -16.82 2.34
C ASP A 235 7.52 -15.69 3.18
N GLU A 236 6.72 -14.79 3.77
CA GLU A 236 7.19 -13.70 4.63
C GLU A 236 6.50 -13.66 6.01
N SER A 237 6.38 -14.80 6.69
CA SER A 237 5.75 -14.88 8.01
C SER A 237 6.53 -14.10 9.09
N ALA A 238 7.86 -14.20 9.13
CA ALA A 238 8.70 -13.54 10.12
C ALA A 238 8.74 -12.02 9.93
N ALA A 239 8.84 -11.54 8.68
CA ALA A 239 8.84 -10.11 8.37
C ALA A 239 7.50 -9.46 8.72
N ASN A 240 6.37 -10.08 8.35
CA ASN A 240 5.06 -9.53 8.64
C ASN A 240 4.76 -9.54 10.15
N THR A 241 5.09 -10.63 10.87
CA THR A 241 4.93 -10.69 12.33
C THR A 241 5.85 -9.72 13.05
N TYR A 242 7.08 -9.51 12.58
CA TYR A 242 7.99 -8.52 13.12
C TYR A 242 7.45 -7.09 12.92
N ALA A 243 6.97 -6.76 11.72
CA ALA A 243 6.39 -5.45 11.44
C ALA A 243 5.19 -5.15 12.38
N TYR A 244 4.28 -6.12 12.54
CA TYR A 244 3.15 -6.01 13.45
C TYR A 244 3.59 -5.87 14.91
N SER A 245 4.47 -6.77 15.37
CA SER A 245 4.96 -6.78 16.77
C SER A 245 5.71 -5.48 17.10
N SER A 246 6.54 -5.00 16.18
CA SER A 246 7.25 -3.74 16.33
C SER A 246 6.27 -2.57 16.44
N ALA A 247 5.23 -2.50 15.58
CA ALA A 247 4.22 -1.46 15.68
C ALA A 247 3.51 -1.47 17.05
N VAL A 248 3.12 -2.65 17.54
CA VAL A 248 2.50 -2.80 18.87
C VAL A 248 3.45 -2.40 20.00
N GLU A 249 4.72 -2.82 19.94
CA GLU A 249 5.74 -2.46 20.92
C GLU A 249 5.94 -0.94 20.99
N HIS A 250 5.98 -0.26 19.85
CA HIS A 250 6.08 1.20 19.80
C HIS A 250 4.84 1.88 20.40
N ILE A 251 3.63 1.40 20.09
CA ILE A 251 2.39 1.94 20.68
C ILE A 251 2.39 1.78 22.20
N CYS A 252 2.84 0.63 22.69
CA CYS A 252 2.89 0.33 24.13
C CYS A 252 4.14 0.91 24.83
N SER A 253 5.03 1.59 24.10
CA SER A 253 6.35 2.02 24.62
C SER A 253 7.15 0.88 25.27
N SER A 254 6.96 -0.34 24.77
CA SER A 254 7.63 -1.55 25.24
C SER A 254 8.96 -1.74 24.53
N ARG A 255 9.95 -2.31 25.22
CA ARG A 255 11.25 -2.68 24.64
C ARG A 255 11.50 -4.17 24.80
N PRO A 256 11.62 -4.94 23.71
CA PRO A 256 11.94 -6.35 23.80
C PRO A 256 13.35 -6.55 24.43
N PRO A 257 13.59 -7.64 25.16
CA PRO A 257 14.93 -7.96 25.63
C PRO A 257 15.91 -8.13 24.48
N ARG A 258 17.18 -7.76 24.66
CA ARG A 258 18.24 -7.88 23.64
C ARG A 258 18.30 -9.26 22.96
N ARG A 259 18.05 -10.34 23.72
CA ARG A 259 18.00 -11.70 23.16
C ARG A 259 16.88 -11.86 22.14
N ALA A 260 15.70 -11.29 22.37
CA ALA A 260 14.58 -11.35 21.44
C ALA A 260 14.89 -10.57 20.16
N GLU A 261 15.52 -9.40 20.26
CA GLU A 261 15.98 -8.63 19.08
C GLU A 261 16.98 -9.42 18.23
N GLN A 262 17.94 -10.10 18.88
CA GLN A 262 18.92 -10.95 18.18
C GLN A 262 18.27 -12.13 17.48
N LEU A 263 17.30 -12.80 18.11
CA LEU A 263 16.57 -13.90 17.49
C LEU A 263 15.71 -13.43 16.32
N ARG A 264 15.02 -12.30 16.47
CA ARG A 264 14.27 -11.66 15.38
C ARG A 264 15.17 -11.34 14.20
N LEU A 265 16.34 -10.76 14.45
CA LEU A 265 17.32 -10.50 13.39
C LEU A 265 17.68 -11.80 12.66
N ILE A 266 18.09 -12.85 13.37
CA ILE A 266 18.46 -14.12 12.73
C ILE A 266 17.31 -14.67 11.87
N LEU A 267 16.08 -14.69 12.39
CA LEU A 267 14.91 -15.17 11.65
C LEU A 267 14.61 -14.33 10.40
N LEU A 268 14.68 -13.00 10.51
CA LEU A 268 14.48 -12.10 9.38
C LEU A 268 15.56 -12.26 8.30
N GLU A 269 16.81 -12.47 8.72
CA GLU A 269 17.93 -12.69 7.80
C GLU A 269 17.81 -14.06 7.10
N MET A 270 17.35 -15.09 7.81
CA MET A 270 17.07 -16.42 7.24
C MET A 270 15.92 -16.35 6.23
N GLU A 271 14.81 -15.71 6.60
CA GLU A 271 13.66 -15.51 5.70
C GLU A 271 14.06 -14.70 4.47
N ARG A 272 14.87 -13.64 4.61
CA ARG A 272 15.35 -12.88 3.46
C ARG A 272 16.21 -13.74 2.51
N LEU A 273 17.09 -14.59 3.05
CA LEU A 273 17.86 -15.53 2.23
C LEU A 273 16.95 -16.53 1.51
N TYR A 274 15.94 -17.04 2.22
CA TYR A 274 14.93 -17.93 1.67
C TYR A 274 14.17 -17.28 0.50
N SER A 275 13.63 -16.08 0.68
CA SER A 275 12.91 -15.34 -0.37
C SER A 275 13.82 -15.02 -1.56
N HIS A 276 15.06 -14.57 -1.33
CA HIS A 276 15.99 -14.29 -2.43
C HIS A 276 16.37 -15.53 -3.25
N LEU A 277 16.56 -16.69 -2.60
CA LEU A 277 16.80 -17.94 -3.33
C LEU A 277 15.58 -18.36 -4.14
N ALA A 278 14.37 -18.18 -3.60
CA ALA A 278 13.13 -18.42 -4.32
C ALA A 278 13.00 -17.50 -5.55
N ASP A 279 13.20 -16.19 -5.38
CA ASP A 279 13.13 -15.20 -6.47
C ASP A 279 14.13 -15.50 -7.58
N LEU A 280 15.40 -15.75 -7.23
CA LEU A 280 16.43 -16.07 -8.20
C LEU A 280 16.12 -17.39 -8.92
N SER A 281 15.59 -18.40 -8.21
CA SER A 281 15.14 -19.65 -8.83
C SER A 281 13.99 -19.42 -9.82
N GLY A 282 13.00 -18.61 -9.43
CA GLY A 282 11.88 -18.20 -10.29
C GLY A 282 12.36 -17.49 -11.56
N MET A 283 13.22 -16.49 -11.41
CA MET A 283 13.81 -15.77 -12.55
C MET A 283 14.56 -16.70 -13.51
N LEU A 284 15.31 -17.67 -13.00
CA LEU A 284 16.02 -18.65 -13.84
C LEU A 284 15.05 -19.59 -14.56
N THR A 285 13.94 -19.93 -13.92
CA THR A 285 12.86 -20.71 -14.56
C THR A 285 12.24 -19.92 -15.72
N ASP A 286 11.96 -18.64 -15.52
CA ASP A 286 11.32 -17.77 -16.51
C ASP A 286 12.17 -17.55 -17.77
N VAL A 287 13.50 -17.57 -17.64
CA VAL A 287 14.43 -17.50 -18.79
C VAL A 287 14.79 -18.87 -19.38
N GLY A 288 14.16 -19.95 -18.90
CA GLY A 288 14.36 -21.30 -19.41
C GLY A 288 15.66 -21.97 -18.99
N TYR A 289 16.21 -21.63 -17.81
CA TYR A 289 17.42 -22.24 -17.25
C TYR A 289 17.15 -23.12 -16.01
N PRO A 290 16.58 -24.33 -16.20
CA PRO A 290 16.09 -25.16 -15.10
C PRO A 290 17.20 -25.73 -14.20
N VAL A 291 18.43 -25.91 -14.70
CA VAL A 291 19.54 -26.45 -13.90
C VAL A 291 19.94 -25.47 -12.79
N GLY A 292 20.03 -24.18 -13.13
CA GLY A 292 20.32 -23.14 -12.14
C GLY A 292 19.15 -22.95 -11.17
N ALA A 293 17.92 -22.94 -11.67
CA ALA A 293 16.73 -22.85 -10.82
C ALA A 293 16.68 -23.99 -9.78
N ALA A 294 16.86 -25.25 -10.22
CA ALA A 294 16.86 -26.41 -9.33
C ALA A 294 17.96 -26.34 -8.26
N SER A 295 19.13 -25.80 -8.60
CA SER A 295 20.24 -25.64 -7.66
C SER A 295 19.91 -24.62 -6.55
N LEU A 296 19.30 -23.49 -6.92
CA LEU A 296 18.87 -22.48 -5.95
C LEU A 296 17.70 -22.96 -5.10
N SER A 297 16.75 -23.69 -5.70
CA SER A 297 15.66 -24.33 -4.96
C SER A 297 16.20 -25.34 -3.93
N ALA A 298 17.22 -26.13 -4.27
CA ALA A 298 17.84 -27.05 -3.31
C ALA A 298 18.46 -26.32 -2.11
N LEU A 299 19.21 -25.22 -2.36
CA LEU A 299 19.76 -24.39 -1.29
C LEU A 299 18.66 -23.75 -0.42
N ARG A 300 17.52 -23.39 -1.03
CA ARG A 300 16.36 -22.86 -0.31
C ARG A 300 15.81 -23.90 0.67
N GLU A 301 15.70 -25.15 0.26
CA GLU A 301 15.22 -26.24 1.15
C GLU A 301 16.20 -26.53 2.30
N GLU A 302 17.51 -26.27 2.14
CA GLU A 302 18.49 -26.39 3.24
C GLU A 302 18.33 -25.30 4.32
N LEU A 303 17.59 -24.22 4.04
CA LEU A 303 17.32 -23.15 5.02
C LEU A 303 16.08 -23.41 5.89
N MET A 304 15.22 -24.37 5.52
CA MET A 304 14.06 -24.78 6.32
C MET A 304 14.46 -25.73 7.45
#